data_AF-G4FQN6-F1
#
_entry.id   AF-G4FQN6-F1
#
_cell.length_a   1.000
_cell.length_b   1.000
_cell.length_c   1.000
_cell.angle_alpha   90.00
_cell.angle_beta   90.00
_cell.angle_gamma   90.00
#
_symmetry.space_group_name_H-M   'P 1'
#
loop_
_entity.id
_entity.type
_entity.pdbx_description
1 polymer ?
#
loop_
_entity_poly.entity_id
_entity_poly.type
_entity_poly.pdbx_seq_one_letter_code
_entity_poly.pdbx_strand_id
1 'polypeptide(L)' 'MTTTIQQRSGANGWQQFCEWVTSTNNRLYVGWFGVLMIPTLLAATTC' A
#
# COMPACT_ATOMS: atom_id res chain seq x y z
N MET A 1 12.40 27.54 -1.75
CA MET A 1 12.58 26.71 -2.96
C MET A 1 11.76 25.45 -2.76
N THR A 2 10.50 25.46 -3.20
CA THR A 2 9.59 24.32 -3.03
C THR A 2 9.66 23.48 -4.30
N THR A 3 10.34 22.35 -4.24
CA THR A 3 10.42 21.40 -5.35
C THR A 3 9.09 20.64 -5.44
N THR A 4 8.17 21.13 -6.27
CA THR A 4 7.01 20.35 -6.70
C THR A 4 7.51 19.26 -7.64
N ILE A 5 7.70 18.04 -7.12
CA ILE A 5 7.93 16.86 -7.96
C ILE A 5 6.64 16.62 -8.76
N GLN A 6 6.61 17.10 -10.01
CA GLN A 6 5.65 16.62 -10.99
C GLN A 6 6.01 15.17 -11.31
N GLN A 7 5.35 14.24 -10.64
CA GLN A 7 5.43 12.82 -10.94
C GLN A 7 4.83 12.59 -12.33
N ARG A 8 5.71 12.21 -13.26
CA ARG A 8 5.44 12.06 -14.68
C ARG A 8 4.25 11.13 -14.92
N SER A 9 3.35 11.60 -15.79
CA SER A 9 2.23 10.88 -16.38
C SER A 9 2.67 9.51 -16.92
N GLY A 10 2.45 8.49 -16.12
CA GLY A 10 2.85 7.11 -16.38
C GLY A 10 2.45 6.29 -15.18
N ALA A 11 1.14 6.15 -14.95
CA ALA A 11 0.57 5.30 -13.91
C ALA A 11 0.83 3.83 -14.24
N ASN A 12 2.11 3.44 -14.17
CA ASN A 12 2.58 2.07 -14.06
C ASN A 12 1.88 1.48 -12.84
N GLY A 13 1.09 0.41 -13.00
CA GLY A 13 0.22 -0.15 -11.95
C GLY A 13 0.86 -0.34 -10.57
N TRP A 14 2.18 -0.40 -10.49
CA TRP A 14 2.95 -0.33 -9.24
C TRP A 14 2.69 0.93 -8.39
N GLN A 15 2.60 2.11 -9.00
CA GLN A 15 2.33 3.34 -8.25
C GLN A 15 0.90 3.32 -7.68
N GLN A 16 -0.05 2.82 -8.46
CA GLN A 16 -1.44 2.69 -8.03
C GLN A 16 -1.58 1.67 -6.89
N PHE A 17 -0.77 0.61 -6.92
CA PHE A 17 -0.63 -0.33 -5.80
C PHE A 17 -0.05 0.36 -4.55
N CYS A 18 1.03 1.13 -4.68
CA CYS A 18 1.63 1.85 -3.55
C CYS A 18 0.64 2.85 -2.92
N GLU A 19 -0.10 3.60 -3.74
CA GLU A 19 -1.14 4.52 -3.29
C GLU A 19 -2.29 3.77 -2.60
N TRP A 20 -2.69 2.61 -3.11
CA TRP A 20 -3.71 1.78 -2.49
C TRP A 20 -3.27 1.19 -1.15
N VAL A 21 -2.06 0.63 -1.05
CA VAL A 21 -1.52 0.05 0.20
C VAL A 21 -1.46 1.08 1.31
N THR A 22 -1.11 2.32 0.98
CA THR A 22 -0.99 3.42 1.94
C THR A 22 -2.26 4.26 2.08
N SER A 23 -3.35 3.88 1.40
CA SER A 23 -4.63 4.59 1.47
C SER A 23 -5.31 4.41 2.82
N THR A 24 -5.67 5.53 3.45
CA THR A 24 -6.48 5.59 4.68
C THR A 24 -7.98 5.46 4.42
N ASN A 25 -8.41 5.44 3.15
CA ASN A 25 -9.81 5.19 2.78
C ASN A 25 -10.17 3.69 2.80
N ASN A 26 -9.18 2.79 2.94
CA ASN A 26 -9.47 1.37 3.14
C ASN A 26 -10.14 1.17 4.51
N ARG A 27 -11.18 0.33 4.56
CA ARG A 27 -11.92 0.04 5.81
C ARG A 27 -11.01 -0.48 6.92
N LEU A 28 -9.97 -1.20 6.54
CA LEU A 28 -8.84 -1.57 7.38
C LEU A 28 -7.58 -1.01 6.71
N TYR A 29 -6.82 -0.20 7.44
CA TYR A 29 -5.55 0.30 6.96
C TYR A 29 -4.56 -0.86 6.80
N VAL A 30 -3.99 -1.00 5.60
CA VAL A 30 -3.01 -2.05 5.30
C VAL A 30 -1.61 -1.55 5.65
N GLY A 31 -1.12 -0.54 4.93
CA GLY A 31 0.26 -0.09 5.02
C GLY A 31 1.27 -1.18 4.64
N TRP A 32 2.56 -0.83 4.58
CA TRP A 32 3.60 -1.81 4.23
C TRP A 32 3.74 -2.95 5.23
N PHE A 33 3.46 -2.69 6.51
CA PHE A 33 3.47 -3.73 7.54
C PHE A 33 2.30 -4.71 7.38
N GLY A 34 1.10 -4.23 7.03
CA GLY A 34 -0.07 -5.07 6.83
C GLY A 34 0.10 -6.09 5.70
N VAL A 35 0.89 -5.77 4.66
CA VAL A 35 1.20 -6.69 3.56
C VAL A 35 1.85 -7.98 4.06
N LEU A 36 2.70 -7.92 5.11
CA LEU A 36 3.31 -9.09 5.73
C LEU A 36 2.45 -9.66 6.87
N MET A 37 1.77 -8.79 7.62
CA MET A 37 0.98 -9.20 8.78
C MET A 37 -0.26 -10.01 8.38
N ILE A 38 -0.96 -9.64 7.30
CA ILE A 38 -2.20 -10.31 6.89
C ILE A 38 -1.93 -11.79 6.53
N PRO A 39 -0.97 -12.13 5.64
CA PRO A 39 -0.70 -13.53 5.32
C PRO A 39 -0.19 -14.35 6.51
N THR A 40 0.62 -13.75 7.38
CA THR A 40 1.22 -14.47 8.53
C THR A 40 0.21 -14.76 9.62
N LEU A 41 -0.66 -13.80 9.96
CA LEU A 41 -1.77 -14.04 10.89
C LEU A 41 -2.76 -15.06 10.33
N LEU A 42 -3.07 -14.99 9.04
CA LEU A 42 -3.98 -15.94 8.41
C LEU A 42 -3.43 -17.36 8.47
N ALA A 43 -2.15 -17.55 8.10
CA ALA A 43 -1.48 -18.84 8.20
C ALA A 43 -1.43 -19.38 9.63
N ALA A 44 -1.10 -18.52 10.61
CA ALA A 44 -1.04 -18.89 12.03
C ALA A 44 -2.42 -19.19 12.64
N THR A 45 -3.51 -18.66 12.07
CA THR A 45 -4.88 -18.96 12.53
C THR A 45 -5.41 -20.27 11.93
N THR A 46 -4.90 -20.66 10.77
CA THR A 46 -5.34 -21.87 10.06
C THR A 46 -4.66 -23.17 10.49
N CYS A 47 -3.53 -23.09 11.20
CA CYS A 47 -2.83 -24.26 11.75
C CYS A 47 -3.38 -24.66 13.12
#